data_AF-A0A0J6WY49-F1
#
_entry.id   AF-A0A0J6WY49-F1
#
_cell.length_a   1.000
_cell.length_b   1.000
_cell.length_c   1.000
_cell.angle_alpha   90.00
_cell.angle_beta   90.00
_cell.angle_gamma   90.00
#
_symmetry.space_group_name_H-M   'P 1'
#
loop_
_entity.id
_entity.type
_entity.pdbx_description
1 polymer ?
#
loop_
_entity_poly.entity_id
_entity_poly.type
_entity_poly.pdbx_seq_one_letter_code
_entity_poly.pdbx_strand_id
1 'polypeptide(L)'
;MNLDQYKGPAAAYTHEHDAPVNVNREYKENLTFGQKTADIFVKSMGTWKFFIFQALFFTAWILVNTIQIMWNLFDPYPYQLMNLGMSVEAAFTAPIMLMSQNRQVAKDRMLAEETYNVNVKNEAELRIIMEQQAAHDDLMIHLLSQKGDTYDTNKHG
;
A
#
# COMPACT_ATOMS: atom_id res chain seq x y z
N MET A 1 -17.82 -0.76 48.31
CA MET A 1 -18.06 -0.53 46.87
C MET A 1 -17.40 -1.69 46.14
N ASN A 2 -18.17 -2.49 45.40
CA ASN A 2 -17.67 -3.72 44.80
C ASN A 2 -16.93 -3.38 43.49
N LEU A 3 -15.61 -3.57 43.45
CA LEU A 3 -14.74 -3.16 42.33
C LEU A 3 -15.04 -3.95 41.05
N ASP A 4 -15.60 -5.15 41.18
CA ASP A 4 -15.92 -6.07 40.09
C ASP A 4 -17.03 -5.55 39.16
N GLN A 5 -17.81 -4.57 39.63
CA GLN A 5 -18.94 -3.97 38.91
C GLN A 5 -18.65 -2.54 38.41
N TYR A 6 -17.48 -1.98 38.74
CA TYR A 6 -17.08 -0.65 38.29
C TYR A 6 -16.57 -0.71 36.85
N LYS A 7 -17.44 -0.39 35.88
CA LYS A 7 -17.02 -0.06 34.53
C LYS A 7 -16.43 1.35 34.54
N GLY A 8 -15.10 1.43 34.51
CA GLY A 8 -14.40 2.71 34.42
C GLY A 8 -14.83 3.52 33.18
N PRO A 9 -14.57 4.85 33.16
CA PRO A 9 -15.04 5.75 32.10
C PRO A 9 -14.62 5.32 30.69
N ALA A 10 -13.50 4.60 30.53
CA ALA A 10 -13.06 4.03 29.25
C ALA A 10 -14.03 2.96 28.68
N ALA A 11 -14.73 2.20 29.53
CA ALA A 11 -15.67 1.16 29.11
C ALA A 11 -17.04 1.70 28.65
N ALA A 12 -17.28 3.01 28.80
CA ALA A 12 -18.46 3.69 28.28
C ALA A 12 -18.29 4.13 26.81
N TYR A 13 -17.06 4.21 26.31
CA TYR A 13 -16.78 4.53 24.91
C TYR A 13 -17.02 3.30 24.05
N THR A 14 -18.08 3.35 23.25
CA THR A 14 -18.37 2.37 22.20
C THR A 14 -17.69 2.86 20.93
N HIS A 15 -16.81 2.03 20.35
CA HIS A 15 -16.20 2.31 19.04
C HIS A 15 -17.23 2.07 17.94
N GLU A 16 -18.07 3.07 17.69
CA GLU A 16 -19.04 3.07 16.61
C GLU A 16 -18.36 3.71 15.39
N HIS A 17 -17.79 2.87 14.53
CA HIS A 17 -17.22 3.28 13.26
C HIS A 17 -17.64 2.29 12.18
N ASP A 18 -17.89 2.82 10.99
CA ASP A 18 -18.14 1.98 9.82
C ASP A 18 -16.94 1.08 9.55
N ALA A 19 -17.20 -0.15 9.12
CA ALA A 19 -16.15 -1.08 8.75
C ALA A 19 -15.21 -0.44 7.72
N PRO A 20 -13.87 -0.62 7.84
CA PRO A 20 -12.92 0.00 6.94
C PRO A 20 -13.22 -0.41 5.50
N VAL A 21 -13.55 0.57 4.66
CA VAL A 21 -13.86 0.36 3.24
C VAL A 21 -12.57 -0.02 2.52
N ASN A 22 -12.50 -1.23 1.98
CA ASN A 22 -11.32 -1.68 1.26
C ASN A 22 -11.29 -1.09 -0.16
N VAL A 23 -10.73 0.12 -0.28
CA VAL A 23 -10.55 0.85 -1.56
C VAL A 23 -9.81 0.03 -2.63
N ASN A 24 -8.95 -0.93 -2.22
CA ASN A 24 -8.25 -1.81 -3.16
C ASN A 24 -9.19 -2.80 -3.87
N ARG A 25 -10.28 -3.21 -3.23
CA ARG A 25 -11.23 -4.18 -3.79
C ARG A 25 -12.12 -3.53 -4.83
N GLU A 26 -12.68 -2.37 -4.50
CA GLU A 26 -13.55 -1.59 -5.39
C GLU A 26 -12.83 -1.17 -6.68
N TYR A 27 -11.54 -0.80 -6.58
CA TYR A 27 -10.72 -0.45 -7.75
C TYR A 27 -10.48 -1.66 -8.68
N LYS A 28 -10.26 -2.86 -8.13
CA LYS A 28 -10.01 -4.07 -8.94
C LYS A 28 -11.25 -4.55 -9.69
N GLU A 29 -12.44 -4.33 -9.13
CA GLU A 29 -13.70 -4.79 -9.69
C GLU A 29 -14.10 -4.01 -10.97
N ASN A 30 -13.59 -2.78 -11.14
CA ASN A 30 -13.90 -1.90 -12.27
C ASN A 30 -12.92 -1.97 -13.47
N LEU A 31 -11.93 -2.87 -13.46
CA LEU A 31 -10.94 -2.96 -14.54
C LEU A 31 -11.47 -3.68 -15.78
N THR A 32 -11.31 -3.05 -16.94
CA THR A 32 -11.60 -3.66 -18.25
C THR A 32 -10.62 -4.80 -18.57
N PHE A 33 -11.01 -5.70 -19.47
CA PHE A 33 -10.16 -6.83 -19.88
C PHE A 33 -8.80 -6.36 -20.43
N GLY A 34 -8.78 -5.32 -21.27
CA GLY A 34 -7.54 -4.76 -21.81
C GLY A 34 -6.60 -4.20 -20.73
N GLN A 35 -7.16 -3.54 -19.72
CA GLN A 35 -6.39 -3.00 -18.60
C GLN A 35 -5.81 -4.12 -17.73
N LYS A 36 -6.57 -5.20 -17.49
CA LYS A 36 -6.10 -6.39 -16.76
C LYS A 36 -4.92 -7.05 -17.47
N THR A 37 -5.03 -7.26 -18.78
CA THR A 37 -3.94 -7.87 -19.57
C THR A 37 -2.71 -6.98 -19.61
N ALA A 38 -2.88 -5.66 -19.78
CA ALA A 38 -1.77 -4.70 -19.74
C ALA A 38 -1.03 -4.72 -18.39
N ASP A 39 -1.75 -4.75 -17.26
CA ASP A 39 -1.13 -4.83 -15.93
C ASP A 39 -0.37 -6.13 -15.71
N ILE A 40 -0.92 -7.25 -16.16
CA ILE A 40 -0.24 -8.54 -16.08
C ILE A 40 1.04 -8.50 -16.92
N PHE A 41 0.98 -7.93 -18.12
CA PHE A 41 2.12 -7.81 -19.01
C PHE A 41 3.24 -6.94 -18.42
N VAL A 42 2.90 -5.75 -17.91
CA VAL A 42 3.87 -4.85 -17.24
C VAL A 42 4.47 -5.49 -16.00
N LYS A 43 3.66 -6.20 -15.19
CA LYS A 43 4.16 -6.93 -14.02
C LYS A 43 5.13 -8.05 -14.41
N SER A 44 4.84 -8.76 -15.50
CA SER A 44 5.74 -9.78 -16.04
C SER A 44 7.06 -9.18 -16.55
N MET A 45 7.01 -8.04 -17.25
CA MET A 45 8.20 -7.32 -17.73
C MET A 45 9.13 -6.85 -16.60
N GLY A 46 8.59 -6.54 -15.41
CA GLY A 46 9.37 -6.14 -14.24
C GLY A 46 10.08 -7.29 -13.49
N THR A 47 9.97 -8.54 -13.96
CA THR A 47 10.52 -9.71 -13.27
C THR A 47 11.84 -10.17 -13.90
N TRP A 48 12.85 -10.49 -13.07
CA TRP A 48 14.16 -11.04 -13.53
C TRP A 48 14.05 -12.25 -14.46
N LYS A 49 13.04 -13.10 -14.25
CA LYS A 49 12.79 -14.29 -15.09
C LYS A 49 12.44 -13.94 -16.54
N PHE A 50 11.73 -12.83 -16.77
CA PHE A 50 11.38 -12.39 -18.11
C PHE A 50 12.62 -11.91 -18.88
N PHE A 51 13.49 -11.14 -18.22
CA PHE A 51 14.75 -10.70 -18.81
C PHE A 51 15.64 -11.87 -19.24
N ILE A 52 15.78 -12.89 -18.39
CA ILE A 52 16.56 -14.09 -18.70
C ILE A 52 15.95 -14.85 -19.89
N PHE A 53 14.63 -15.02 -19.90
CA PHE A 53 13.92 -15.67 -21.01
C PHE A 53 14.15 -14.91 -22.33
N GLN A 54 14.02 -13.59 -22.33
CA GLN A 54 14.23 -12.74 -23.50
C GLN A 54 15.68 -12.83 -24.01
N ALA A 55 16.67 -12.82 -23.10
CA ALA A 55 18.08 -12.98 -23.45
C ALA A 55 18.39 -14.36 -24.05
N LEU A 56 17.78 -15.42 -23.51
CA LEU A 56 17.89 -16.77 -24.07
C LEU A 56 17.23 -16.87 -25.44
N PHE A 57 16.08 -16.21 -25.63
CA PHE A 57 15.39 -16.16 -26.92
C PHE A 57 16.28 -15.53 -28.00
N PHE A 58 16.90 -14.36 -27.72
CA PHE A 58 17.83 -13.75 -28.68
C PHE A 58 19.05 -14.62 -28.94
N THR A 59 19.61 -15.22 -27.89
CA THR A 59 20.77 -16.11 -28.02
C THR A 59 20.43 -17.30 -28.92
N ALA A 60 19.27 -17.93 -28.69
CA ALA A 60 18.78 -19.03 -29.52
C ALA A 60 18.53 -18.60 -30.97
N TRP A 61 17.93 -17.41 -31.19
CA TRP A 61 17.70 -16.86 -32.53
C TRP A 61 19.00 -16.66 -33.31
N ILE A 62 20.01 -16.09 -32.65
CA ILE A 62 21.34 -15.88 -33.23
C ILE A 62 21.99 -17.23 -33.55
N LEU A 63 21.93 -18.21 -32.63
CA LEU A 63 22.50 -19.54 -32.86
C LEU A 63 21.84 -20.26 -34.04
N VAL A 64 20.50 -20.25 -34.12
CA VAL A 64 19.76 -20.87 -35.21
C VAL A 64 20.12 -20.23 -36.55
N ASN A 65 20.13 -18.89 -36.63
CA ASN A 65 20.48 -18.19 -37.87
C ASN A 65 21.96 -18.39 -38.25
N THR A 66 22.87 -18.43 -37.28
CA THR A 66 24.30 -18.67 -37.54
C THR A 66 24.55 -20.09 -38.07
N ILE A 67 23.82 -21.09 -37.57
CA ILE A 67 23.89 -22.47 -38.08
C ILE A 67 23.21 -22.56 -39.46
N GLN A 68 22.07 -21.89 -39.66
CA GLN A 68 21.37 -21.85 -40.94
C GLN A 68 22.14 -21.10 -42.04
N ILE A 69 23.01 -20.13 -41.71
CA ILE A 69 23.92 -19.48 -42.67
C ILE A 69 24.71 -20.53 -43.48
N MET A 70 24.99 -21.71 -42.93
CA MET A 70 25.67 -22.78 -43.67
C MET A 70 24.79 -23.48 -44.72
N TRP A 71 23.46 -23.44 -44.59
CA TRP A 71 22.51 -24.22 -45.42
C TRP A 71 21.52 -23.38 -46.25
N ASN A 72 21.13 -22.18 -45.80
CA ASN A 72 20.41 -21.13 -46.57
C ASN A 72 20.13 -19.89 -45.69
N LEU A 73 20.15 -18.69 -46.27
CA LEU A 73 19.99 -17.44 -45.52
C LEU A 73 18.51 -17.10 -45.27
N PHE A 74 17.99 -17.42 -44.08
CA PHE A 74 16.66 -16.97 -43.64
C PHE A 74 16.70 -15.52 -43.08
N ASP A 75 17.74 -15.14 -42.34
CA ASP A 75 18.01 -13.76 -41.87
C ASP A 75 19.53 -13.45 -41.88
N PRO A 76 20.08 -12.86 -42.97
CA PRO A 76 21.49 -12.50 -43.09
C PRO A 76 21.92 -11.48 -42.03
N TYR A 77 23.19 -11.55 -41.59
CA TYR A 77 23.80 -10.47 -40.81
C TYR A 77 23.70 -9.15 -41.61
N PRO A 78 23.10 -8.06 -41.07
CA PRO A 78 22.92 -7.70 -39.65
C PRO A 78 21.52 -7.95 -39.04
N TYR A 79 20.89 -9.11 -39.27
CA TYR A 79 19.62 -9.56 -38.65
C TYR A 79 18.46 -8.56 -38.73
N GLN A 80 18.02 -8.23 -39.95
CA GLN A 80 17.05 -7.17 -40.22
C GLN A 80 15.68 -7.46 -39.58
N LEU A 81 15.26 -8.73 -39.54
CA LEU A 81 13.95 -9.12 -38.98
C LEU A 81 13.93 -9.01 -37.46
N MET A 82 15.01 -9.45 -36.80
CA MET A 82 15.16 -9.30 -35.35
C MET A 82 15.15 -7.83 -34.93
N ASN A 83 15.88 -6.99 -35.67
CA ASN A 83 15.93 -5.55 -35.40
C ASN A 83 14.55 -4.88 -35.55
N LEU A 84 13.78 -5.28 -36.57
CA LEU A 84 12.41 -4.79 -36.76
C LEU A 84 11.50 -5.20 -35.59
N GLY A 85 11.54 -6.46 -35.18
CA GLY A 85 10.75 -6.96 -34.05
C GLY A 85 11.03 -6.20 -32.77
N MET A 86 12.31 -5.96 -32.46
CA MET A 86 12.74 -5.17 -31.31
C MET A 86 12.24 -3.73 -31.32
N SER A 87 12.28 -3.10 -32.50
CA SER A 87 11.82 -1.72 -32.67
C SER A 87 10.31 -1.61 -32.39
N VAL A 88 9.54 -2.58 -32.87
CA VAL A 88 8.09 -2.67 -32.64
C VAL A 88 7.79 -2.98 -31.17
N GLU A 89 8.51 -3.92 -30.55
CA GLU A 89 8.37 -4.27 -29.13
C GLU A 89 8.60 -3.04 -28.24
N ALA A 90 9.67 -2.29 -28.48
CA ALA A 90 9.98 -1.07 -27.76
C ALA A 90 8.89 0.01 -27.94
N ALA A 91 8.39 0.18 -29.18
CA ALA A 91 7.34 1.13 -29.49
C ALA A 91 6.03 0.84 -28.74
N PHE A 92 5.67 -0.42 -28.56
CA PHE A 92 4.47 -0.81 -27.80
C PHE A 92 4.68 -0.80 -26.27
N THR A 93 5.90 -1.01 -25.81
CA THR A 93 6.20 -1.07 -24.37
C THR A 93 5.95 0.27 -23.68
N ALA A 94 6.40 1.38 -24.27
CA ALA A 94 6.23 2.71 -23.68
C ALA A 94 4.77 3.09 -23.37
N PRO A 95 3.81 3.05 -24.31
CA PRO A 95 2.42 3.41 -24.03
C PRO A 95 1.74 2.44 -23.05
N ILE A 96 2.00 1.14 -23.14
CA ILE A 96 1.43 0.14 -22.21
C ILE A 96 1.94 0.40 -20.79
N MET A 97 3.23 0.68 -20.64
CA MET A 97 3.85 1.01 -19.36
C MET A 97 3.27 2.32 -18.81
N LEU A 98 3.14 3.37 -19.61
CA LEU A 98 2.53 4.64 -19.20
C LEU A 98 1.07 4.46 -18.76
N MET A 99 0.28 3.64 -19.46
CA MET A 99 -1.10 3.35 -19.08
C MET A 99 -1.18 2.59 -17.74
N SER A 100 -0.28 1.64 -17.49
CA SER A 100 -0.19 0.94 -16.20
C SER A 100 0.30 1.87 -15.09
N GLN A 101 1.28 2.73 -15.36
CA GLN A 101 1.77 3.74 -14.42
C GLN A 101 0.70 4.76 -14.05
N ASN A 102 0.00 5.35 -15.01
CA ASN A 102 -1.11 6.29 -14.74
C ASN A 102 -2.18 5.65 -13.85
N ARG A 103 -2.45 4.35 -14.06
CA ARG A 103 -3.39 3.58 -13.24
C ARG A 103 -2.87 3.39 -11.82
N GLN A 104 -1.60 3.03 -11.64
CA GLN A 104 -0.99 2.90 -10.32
C GLN A 104 -1.00 4.25 -9.57
N VAL A 105 -0.65 5.35 -10.23
CA VAL A 105 -0.68 6.70 -9.61
C VAL A 105 -2.10 7.08 -9.17
N ALA A 106 -3.11 6.78 -10.00
CA ALA A 106 -4.50 7.03 -9.62
C ALA A 106 -4.91 6.23 -8.36
N LYS A 107 -4.49 4.97 -8.29
CA LYS A 107 -4.71 4.11 -7.13
C LYS A 107 -3.98 4.61 -5.88
N ASP A 108 -2.71 4.98 -6.03
CA ASP A 108 -1.88 5.49 -4.93
C ASP A 108 -2.46 6.79 -4.36
N ARG A 109 -3.01 7.65 -5.23
CA ARG A 109 -3.71 8.87 -4.81
C ARG A 109 -4.95 8.58 -3.96
N MET A 110 -5.79 7.63 -4.38
CA MET A 110 -6.98 7.23 -3.60
C MET A 110 -6.59 6.65 -2.24
N LEU A 111 -5.56 5.81 -2.20
CA LEU A 111 -5.04 5.24 -0.96
C LEU A 111 -4.47 6.31 -0.03
N ALA A 112 -3.77 7.31 -0.58
CA ALA A 112 -3.24 8.43 0.19
C ALA A 112 -4.37 9.27 0.82
N GLU A 113 -5.46 9.50 0.09
CA GLU A 113 -6.63 10.22 0.59
C GLU A 113 -7.34 9.44 1.71
N GLU A 114 -7.52 8.13 1.55
CA GLU A 114 -8.06 7.27 2.60
C GLU A 114 -7.15 7.30 3.86
N THR A 115 -5.85 7.13 3.66
CA THR A 115 -4.85 7.16 4.75
C THR A 115 -4.89 8.49 5.49
N TYR A 116 -5.04 9.60 4.77
CA TYR A 116 -5.19 10.93 5.36
C TYR A 116 -6.45 11.01 6.22
N ASN A 117 -7.60 10.55 5.73
CA ASN A 117 -8.86 10.57 6.47
C ASN A 117 -8.79 9.71 7.74
N VAL A 118 -8.18 8.53 7.67
CA VAL A 118 -7.93 7.69 8.85
C VAL A 118 -7.01 8.41 9.83
N ASN A 119 -5.95 9.07 9.36
CA ASN A 119 -5.03 9.80 10.23
C ASN A 119 -5.73 10.96 10.97
N VAL A 120 -6.60 11.72 10.30
CA VAL A 120 -7.39 12.80 10.93
C VAL A 120 -8.33 12.23 12.00
N LYS A 121 -8.98 11.10 11.74
CA LYS A 121 -9.83 10.42 12.75
C LYS A 121 -9.01 9.94 13.94
N ASN A 122 -7.86 9.31 13.69
CA ASN A 122 -6.95 8.86 14.75
C ASN A 122 -6.46 10.04 15.59
N GLU A 123 -6.17 11.20 14.99
CA GLU A 123 -5.79 12.40 15.73
C GLU A 123 -6.92 12.87 16.66
N ALA A 124 -8.17 12.86 16.18
CA ALA A 124 -9.33 13.22 17.01
C ALA A 124 -9.53 12.25 18.18
N GLU A 125 -9.43 10.94 17.95
CA GLU A 125 -9.51 9.92 19.00
C GLU A 125 -8.38 10.07 20.03
N LEU A 126 -7.15 10.33 19.56
CA LEU A 126 -6.02 10.59 20.45
C LEU A 126 -6.24 11.83 21.32
N ARG A 127 -6.85 12.89 20.79
CA ARG A 127 -7.19 14.07 21.60
C ARG A 127 -8.17 13.74 22.72
N ILE A 128 -9.20 12.95 22.43
CA ILE A 128 -10.17 12.52 23.45
C ILE A 128 -9.47 11.72 24.55
N ILE A 129 -8.56 10.82 24.18
CA ILE A 129 -7.77 10.04 25.13
C ILE A 129 -6.88 10.96 25.98
N MET A 130 -6.21 11.95 25.36
CA MET A 130 -5.37 12.92 26.06
C MET A 130 -6.17 13.79 27.03
N GLU A 131 -7.36 14.25 26.64
CA GLU A 131 -8.26 15.02 27.51
C GLU A 131 -8.72 14.19 28.71
N GLN A 132 -9.10 12.93 28.49
CA GLN A 132 -9.46 12.01 29.57
C GLN A 132 -8.28 11.75 30.51
N GLN A 133 -7.06 11.61 29.96
CA GLN A 133 -5.85 11.42 30.75
C GLN A 133 -5.56 12.64 31.64
N ALA A 134 -5.67 13.85 31.08
CA ALA A 134 -5.50 15.09 31.85
C ALA A 134 -6.53 15.19 33.00
N ALA A 135 -7.79 14.84 32.74
CA ALA A 135 -8.83 14.83 33.77
C ALA A 135 -8.56 13.79 34.88
N HIS A 136 -8.02 12.61 34.54
CA HIS A 136 -7.59 11.62 35.53
C HIS A 136 -6.42 12.14 36.38
N ASP A 137 -5.44 12.81 35.77
CA ASP A 137 -4.28 13.35 36.47
C ASP A 137 -4.68 14.44 37.47
N ASP A 138 -5.58 15.35 37.08
CA ASP A 138 -6.12 16.39 37.97
C ASP A 138 -6.86 15.81 39.19
N LEU A 139 -7.67 14.76 38.96
CA LEU A 139 -8.40 14.09 40.02
C LEU A 139 -7.45 13.40 41.01
N MET A 140 -6.39 12.77 40.50
CA MET A 140 -5.34 12.17 41.34
C MET A 140 -4.65 13.23 42.21
N ILE A 141 -4.29 14.38 41.65
CA ILE A 141 -3.69 15.49 42.39
C ILE A 141 -4.64 15.99 43.49
N HIS A 142 -5.91 16.18 43.17
CA HIS A 142 -6.89 16.66 44.14
C HIS A 142 -7.08 15.67 45.30
N LEU A 143 -7.15 14.37 45.02
CA LEU A 143 -7.23 13.33 46.05
C LEU A 143 -5.99 13.30 46.95
N LEU A 144 -4.79 13.45 46.37
CA LEU A 144 -3.56 13.50 47.14
C LEU A 144 -3.51 14.74 48.04
N SER A 145 -3.94 15.90 47.53
CA SER A 145 -4.03 17.15 48.30
C SER A 145 -5.02 17.03 49.46
N GLN A 146 -6.24 16.54 49.20
CA GLN A 146 -7.27 16.36 50.23
C GLN A 146 -6.79 15.40 51.32
N LYS A 147 -6.13 14.30 50.93
CA LYS A 147 -5.58 13.34 51.89
C LYS A 147 -4.46 13.95 52.73
N GLY A 148 -3.59 14.78 52.12
CA GLY A 148 -2.56 15.55 52.82
C GLY A 148 -3.13 16.46 53.91
N ASP A 149 -4.14 17.28 53.57
CA ASP A 149 -4.78 18.20 54.51
C ASP A 149 -5.51 17.46 55.65
N THR A 150 -6.22 16.38 55.34
CA THR A 150 -6.92 15.56 56.35
C THR A 150 -5.97 14.84 57.31
N TYR A 151 -4.75 14.48 56.88
CA TYR A 151 -3.73 13.94 57.78
C TYR A 151 -3.13 14.98 58.71
N ASP A 152 -3.04 16.24 58.30
CA ASP A 152 -2.48 17.32 59.12
C ASP A 152 -3.49 17.81 60.18
N THR A 153 -4.78 17.91 59.82
CA THR A 153 -5.84 18.28 60.76
C THR A 153 -6.05 17.27 61.90
N ASN A 154 -5.76 15.99 61.67
CA ASN A 154 -5.97 14.91 62.64
C ASN A 154 -4.74 14.63 63.54
N LYS A 155 -3.60 15.30 63.28
CA LYS A 155 -2.40 15.24 64.14
C LYS A 155 -2.33 16.37 65.17
N HIS A 156 -3.16 17.39 65.03
CA HIS A 156 -3.17 18.59 65.87
C HIS A 156 -4.45 18.79 66.70
N GLY A 157 -5.32 17.79 66.76
CA GLY A 157 -6.45 17.69 67.71
C GLY A 157 -6.28 16.49 68.63
#